data_AF-T1SR15-F1
#
_entry.id   AF-T1SR15-F1
#
_cell.length_a   1.000
_cell.length_b   1.000
_cell.length_c   1.000
_cell.angle_alpha   90.00
_cell.angle_beta   90.00
_cell.angle_gamma   90.00
#
_symmetry.space_group_name_H-M   'P 1'
#
loop_
_entity.id
_entity.type
_entity.pdbx_description
1 polymer ?
#
loop_
_entity_poly.entity_id
_entity_poly.type
_entity_poly.pdbx_seq_one_letter_code
_entity_poly.pdbx_strand_id
1 'polypeptide(L)'
;YYDAGDAIKFHFPASFAMTMLSWSVIEYSAKYEAAGELNHVKELIKWGSDYFLKTFNSSADTIDRIVAQVGSGDTSGGSTTPNDHYCWMRPEDIDYARPVTECSSCS
;
A
#
# COMPACT_ATOMS: atom_id res chain seq x y z
N TYR A 1 3.67 -0.52 -1.79
CA TYR A 1 3.56 -1.78 -2.53
C TYR A 1 2.38 -1.69 -3.47
N TYR A 2 2.49 -2.29 -4.65
CA TYR A 2 1.32 -2.73 -5.39
C TYR A 2 0.78 -4.00 -4.73
N ASP A 3 -0.53 -4.21 -4.79
CA ASP A 3 -1.19 -5.23 -3.98
C ASP A 3 -0.88 -6.65 -4.46
N ALA A 4 -0.97 -6.85 -5.78
CA ALA A 4 -0.80 -8.17 -6.39
C ALA A 4 -0.14 -8.07 -7.78
N GLY A 5 -0.78 -8.66 -8.81
CA GLY A 5 -0.36 -8.55 -10.21
C GLY A 5 -0.87 -7.27 -10.90
N ASP A 6 -1.64 -6.45 -10.19
CA ASP A 6 -2.05 -5.13 -10.63
C ASP A 6 -1.07 -4.05 -10.15
N ALA A 7 -1.36 -2.79 -10.48
CA ALA A 7 -0.65 -1.65 -9.94
C ALA A 7 -1.46 -0.92 -8.86
N ILE A 8 -2.54 -1.50 -8.30
CA ILE A 8 -3.37 -0.79 -7.31
C ILE A 8 -2.66 -0.78 -5.95
N LYS A 9 -2.82 0.32 -5.22
CA LYS A 9 -2.34 0.44 -3.84
C LYS A 9 -3.53 0.35 -2.89
N PHE A 10 -3.93 -0.87 -2.54
CA PHE A 10 -4.97 -1.13 -1.53
C PHE A 10 -4.39 -1.05 -0.13
N HIS A 11 -4.84 -0.11 0.71
CA HIS A 11 -4.23 0.09 2.04
C HIS A 11 -4.60 -0.98 3.05
N PHE A 12 -5.81 -1.52 2.98
CA PHE A 12 -6.25 -2.50 3.95
C PHE A 12 -5.38 -3.78 3.92
N PRO A 13 -5.21 -4.48 2.79
CA PRO A 13 -4.29 -5.61 2.71
C PRO A 13 -2.82 -5.21 2.91
N ALA A 14 -2.39 -4.04 2.40
CA ALA A 14 -1.01 -3.58 2.61
C ALA A 14 -0.69 -3.34 4.10
N SER A 15 -1.61 -2.73 4.86
CA SER A 15 -1.41 -2.46 6.29
C SER A 15 -1.44 -3.75 7.11
N PHE A 16 -2.30 -4.71 6.76
CA PHE A 16 -2.26 -6.06 7.31
C PHE A 16 -0.89 -6.74 7.07
N ALA A 17 -0.38 -6.72 5.84
CA ALA A 17 0.90 -7.32 5.49
C ALA A 17 2.07 -6.67 6.26
N MET A 18 2.11 -5.34 6.36
CA MET A 18 3.14 -4.63 7.12
C MET A 18 3.04 -4.89 8.63
N THR A 19 1.83 -5.04 9.16
CA THR A 19 1.62 -5.41 10.57
C THR A 19 2.16 -6.81 10.84
N MET A 20 1.82 -7.80 10.01
CA MET A 20 2.29 -9.17 10.16
C MET A 20 3.81 -9.29 10.01
N LEU A 21 4.41 -8.56 9.06
CA LEU A 21 5.86 -8.52 8.88
C LEU A 21 6.57 -7.83 10.06
N SER A 22 6.00 -6.75 10.59
CA SER A 22 6.54 -6.08 11.78
C SER A 22 6.47 -6.98 13.01
N TRP A 23 5.34 -7.67 13.18
CA TRP A 23 5.15 -8.60 14.29
C TRP A 23 6.13 -9.78 14.20
N SER A 24 6.34 -10.36 13.01
CA SER A 24 7.31 -11.45 12.86
C SER A 24 8.73 -11.01 13.22
N VAL A 25 9.13 -9.77 12.93
CA VAL A 25 10.43 -9.23 13.33
C VAL A 25 10.52 -9.04 14.84
N ILE A 26 9.44 -8.58 15.50
CA ILE A 26 9.41 -8.47 16.98
C ILE A 26 9.60 -9.85 17.64
N GLU A 27 8.86 -10.87 17.18
CA GLU A 27 8.90 -12.21 17.78
C GLU A 27 10.17 -13.00 17.43
N TYR A 28 10.68 -12.82 16.21
CA TYR A 28 11.72 -13.69 15.65
C TYR A 28 12.97 -12.94 15.20
N SER A 29 13.25 -11.75 15.76
CA SER A 29 14.40 -10.90 15.42
C SER A 29 15.72 -11.68 15.31
N ALA A 30 16.03 -12.55 16.28
CA ALA A 30 17.25 -13.36 16.28
C ALA A 30 17.35 -14.33 15.09
N LYS A 31 16.21 -14.80 14.55
CA LYS A 31 16.19 -15.67 13.36
C LYS A 31 16.47 -14.86 12.09
N TYR A 32 15.94 -13.65 11.98
CA TYR A 32 16.27 -12.73 10.89
C TYR A 32 17.75 -12.33 10.92
N GLU A 33 18.29 -12.05 12.11
CA GLU A 33 19.73 -11.77 12.28
C GLU A 33 20.59 -12.96 11.86
N ALA A 34 20.24 -14.17 12.31
CA ALA A 34 20.95 -15.39 11.94
C ALA A 34 20.88 -15.70 10.43
N ALA A 35 19.81 -15.28 9.75
CA ALA A 35 19.67 -15.38 8.30
C ALA A 35 20.38 -14.25 7.53
N GLY A 36 20.88 -13.21 8.21
CA GLY A 36 21.45 -12.01 7.57
C GLY A 36 20.40 -11.06 6.98
N GLU A 37 19.13 -11.25 7.29
CA GLU A 37 17.99 -10.56 6.66
C GLU A 37 17.37 -9.48 7.57
N LEU A 38 17.89 -9.26 8.79
CA LEU A 38 17.28 -8.32 9.74
C LEU A 38 17.21 -6.88 9.21
N ASN A 39 18.25 -6.41 8.53
CA ASN A 39 18.23 -5.07 7.97
C ASN A 39 17.30 -4.98 6.75
N HIS A 40 17.33 -5.98 5.87
CA HIS A 40 16.47 -6.02 4.70
C HIS A 40 14.98 -6.04 5.07
N VAL A 41 14.56 -6.88 6.03
CA VAL A 41 13.16 -6.89 6.48
C VAL A 41 12.73 -5.55 7.10
N LYS A 42 13.63 -4.87 7.83
CA LYS A 42 13.37 -3.52 8.36
C LYS A 42 13.20 -2.50 7.24
N GLU A 43 13.98 -2.60 6.16
CA GLU A 43 13.82 -1.73 4.98
C GLU A 43 12.48 -1.98 4.28
N LEU A 44 12.03 -3.23 4.16
CA LEU A 44 10.72 -3.57 3.60
C LEU A 44 9.57 -2.99 4.43
N ILE A 45 9.65 -3.13 5.76
CA ILE A 45 8.68 -2.52 6.69
C ILE A 45 8.71 -1.00 6.54
N LYS A 46 9.90 -0.40 6.53
CA LYS A 46 10.09 1.04 6.39
C LYS A 46 9.47 1.57 5.09
N TRP A 47 9.67 0.88 3.97
CA TRP A 47 9.09 1.26 2.68
C TRP A 47 7.56 1.32 2.73
N GLY A 48 6.93 0.36 3.42
CA GLY A 48 5.48 0.35 3.65
C GLY A 48 5.02 1.44 4.62
N SER A 49 5.68 1.58 5.77
CA SER A 49 5.31 2.57 6.78
C SER A 49 5.54 4.01 6.31
N ASP A 50 6.63 4.28 5.58
CA ASP A 50 6.89 5.59 4.96
C ASP A 50 5.78 5.97 3.99
N TYR A 51 5.19 4.98 3.29
CA TYR A 51 4.03 5.23 2.47
C TYR A 51 2.81 5.57 3.32
N PHE A 52 2.48 4.81 4.37
CA PHE A 52 1.33 5.11 5.23
C PHE A 52 1.45 6.47 5.92
N LEU A 53 2.63 6.91 6.32
CA LEU A 53 2.81 8.25 6.89
C LEU A 53 2.51 9.38 5.89
N LYS A 54 2.47 9.10 4.58
CA LYS A 54 2.07 10.06 3.54
C LYS A 54 0.56 10.05 3.27
N THR A 55 -0.22 9.17 3.90
CA THR A 55 -1.63 8.96 3.57
C THR A 55 -2.56 9.77 4.46
N PHE A 56 -2.03 10.39 5.50
CA PHE A 56 -2.70 11.33 6.39
C PHE A 56 -1.70 12.40 6.84
N ASN A 57 -2.16 13.44 7.53
CA ASN A 57 -1.24 14.39 8.15
C ASN A 57 -0.59 13.74 9.39
N SER A 58 0.55 13.08 9.20
CA SER A 58 1.26 12.37 10.27
C SER A 58 1.86 13.25 11.36
N SER A 59 1.77 14.57 11.21
CA SER A 59 2.20 15.56 12.20
C SER A 59 1.04 16.29 12.88
N ALA A 60 -0.22 15.96 12.54
CA ALA A 60 -1.39 16.53 13.19
C ALA A 60 -1.70 15.82 14.51
N ASP A 61 -2.30 16.56 15.45
CA ASP A 61 -2.79 16.01 16.72
C ASP A 61 -4.05 15.14 16.55
N THR A 62 -4.78 15.34 15.45
CA THR A 62 -5.99 14.58 15.10
C THR A 62 -5.92 14.13 13.64
N ILE A 63 -6.45 12.93 13.38
CA ILE A 63 -6.57 12.37 12.03
C ILE A 63 -8.05 12.39 11.64
N ASP A 64 -8.40 13.25 10.70
CA ASP A 64 -9.76 13.41 10.16
C ASP A 64 -9.91 12.81 8.76
N ARG A 65 -8.79 12.52 8.08
CA ARG A 65 -8.74 11.98 6.72
C ARG A 65 -7.55 11.05 6.54
N ILE A 66 -7.78 9.95 5.83
CA ILE A 66 -6.74 9.02 5.41
C ILE A 66 -7.01 8.54 3.97
N VAL A 67 -6.00 8.51 3.12
CA VAL A 67 -6.07 7.82 1.83
C VAL A 67 -6.28 6.33 2.11
N ALA A 68 -7.19 5.68 1.40
CA ALA A 68 -7.48 4.26 1.51
C ALA A 68 -7.04 3.47 0.25
N GLN A 69 -6.98 4.14 -0.91
CA GLN A 69 -6.64 3.51 -2.18
C GLN A 69 -6.03 4.51 -3.17
N VAL A 70 -5.09 4.02 -3.99
CA VAL A 70 -4.60 4.73 -5.18
C VAL A 70 -4.66 3.81 -6.39
N GLY A 71 -5.42 4.20 -7.41
CA GLY A 71 -5.73 3.37 -8.58
C GLY A 71 -7.16 2.85 -8.58
N SER A 72 -7.57 2.28 -9.70
CA SER A 72 -8.91 1.71 -9.92
C SER A 72 -8.80 0.42 -10.73
N GLY A 73 -9.55 -0.60 -10.35
CA GLY A 73 -9.65 -1.87 -11.06
C GLY A 73 -11.07 -2.18 -11.57
N ASP A 74 -11.96 -1.18 -11.56
CA ASP A 74 -13.36 -1.44 -11.90
C ASP A 74 -13.51 -1.77 -13.40
N THR A 75 -13.85 -3.02 -13.68
CA THR A 75 -14.16 -3.56 -15.01
C THR A 75 -15.64 -3.98 -15.11
N SER A 76 -16.46 -3.58 -14.12
CA SER A 76 -17.88 -3.89 -14.09
C SER A 76 -18.60 -3.37 -15.33
N GLY A 77 -19.66 -4.09 -15.74
CA GLY A 77 -20.43 -3.75 -16.94
C GLY A 77 -19.65 -3.89 -18.26
N GLY A 78 -18.46 -4.51 -18.26
CA GLY A 78 -17.61 -4.62 -19.43
C GLY A 78 -16.92 -3.29 -19.79
N SER A 79 -16.71 -2.42 -18.80
CA SER A 79 -16.01 -1.15 -18.99
C SER A 79 -14.65 -1.33 -19.67
N THR A 80 -14.42 -0.57 -20.72
CA THR A 80 -13.15 -0.50 -21.44
C THR A 80 -12.35 0.77 -21.12
N THR A 81 -12.75 1.49 -20.06
CA THR A 81 -12.02 2.67 -19.61
C THR A 81 -10.65 2.22 -19.08
N PRO A 82 -9.53 2.75 -19.60
CA PRO A 82 -8.20 2.40 -19.13
C PRO A 82 -8.05 2.55 -17.61
N ASN A 83 -7.64 1.48 -16.95
CA ASN A 83 -7.42 1.40 -15.51
C ASN A 83 -6.48 0.23 -15.14
N ASP A 84 -6.18 0.04 -13.86
CA ASP A 84 -5.18 -0.90 -13.36
C ASP A 84 -5.52 -2.39 -13.59
N HIS A 85 -6.78 -2.73 -13.90
CA HIS A 85 -7.20 -4.09 -14.26
C HIS A 85 -7.53 -4.25 -15.75
N TYR A 86 -7.92 -3.17 -16.45
CA TYR A 86 -8.16 -3.20 -17.89
C TYR A 86 -6.86 -3.24 -18.70
N CYS A 87 -5.82 -2.52 -18.25
CA CYS A 87 -4.55 -2.41 -18.96
C CYS A 87 -3.53 -3.42 -18.43
N TRP A 88 -3.08 -4.34 -19.30
CA TRP A 88 -1.93 -5.22 -18.99
C TRP A 88 -0.64 -4.57 -19.48
N MET A 89 0.06 -3.89 -18.58
CA MET A 89 1.29 -3.17 -18.91
C MET A 89 2.25 -3.10 -17.73
N ARG A 90 3.49 -2.68 -18.01
CA ARG A 90 4.47 -2.44 -16.96
C ARG A 90 4.06 -1.18 -16.17
N PRO A 91 4.23 -1.15 -14.84
CA PRO A 91 3.79 -0.02 -14.03
C PRO A 91 4.46 1.31 -14.41
N GLU A 92 5.67 1.28 -14.96
CA GLU A 92 6.38 2.47 -15.47
C GLU A 92 5.76 3.06 -16.76
N ASP A 93 4.93 2.29 -17.46
CA ASP A 93 4.28 2.73 -18.70
C ASP A 93 2.86 3.28 -18.46
N ILE A 94 2.34 3.22 -17.23
CA ILE A 94 0.97 3.67 -16.92
C ILE A 94 0.80 5.16 -17.23
N ASP A 95 -0.09 5.48 -18.16
CA ASP A 95 -0.40 6.84 -18.63
C ASP A 95 -1.85 7.28 -18.37
N TYR A 96 -2.69 6.39 -17.82
CA TYR A 96 -4.07 6.68 -17.44
C TYR A 96 -4.19 7.28 -16.02
N ALA A 97 -5.35 7.89 -15.75
CA ALA A 97 -5.61 8.51 -14.45
C ALA A 97 -5.70 7.47 -13.33
N ARG A 98 -5.04 7.77 -12.21
CA ARG A 98 -5.04 6.91 -11.01
C ARG A 98 -5.69 7.64 -9.85
N PRO A 99 -7.00 7.47 -9.62
CA PRO A 99 -7.73 8.21 -8.61
C PRO A 99 -7.25 7.84 -7.20
N VAL A 100 -7.44 8.79 -6.27
CA VAL A 100 -7.18 8.62 -4.84
C VAL A 100 -8.52 8.55 -4.13
N THR A 101 -8.75 7.46 -3.38
CA THR A 101 -9.94 7.30 -2.53
C THR A 101 -9.52 7.48 -1.08
N GLU A 102 -10.33 8.18 -0.30
CA GLU A 102 -10.04 8.49 1.10
C GLU A 102 -11.23 8.17 1.99
N CYS A 103 -10.94 7.89 3.25
CA CYS A 103 -11.89 7.85 4.34
C CYS A 103 -11.73 9.12 5.17
N SER A 104 -12.84 9.69 5.62
CA SER A 104 -12.85 10.87 6.48
C SER A 104 -13.86 10.72 7.62
N SER A 105 -13.63 11.42 8.73
CA SER A 105 -14.64 11.53 9.79
C SER A 105 -15.89 12.22 9.26
N CYS A 106 -17.07 11.79 9.72
CA CYS A 106 -18.30 12.54 9.53
C CYS A 106 -18.29 13.76 10.45
N SER A 107 -18.56 14.95 9.90
CA SER A 107 -18.76 16.19 10.64
C SER A 107 -20.05 16.17 11.45
#